data_AF-A0A7Z9WS63-F1
#
_entry.id   AF-A0A7Z9WS63-F1
#
_cell.length_a   1.000
_cell.length_b   1.000
_cell.length_c   1.000
_cell.angle_alpha   90.00
_cell.angle_beta   90.00
_cell.angle_gamma   90.00
#
_symmetry.space_group_name_H-M   'P 1'
#
loop_
_entity.id
_entity.type
_entity.pdbx_description
1 polymer ?
#
loop_
_entity_poly.entity_id
_entity_poly.type
_entity_poly.pdbx_seq_one_letter_code
_entity_poly.pdbx_strand_id
1 'polypeptide(L)'
;MRPLGLKIILMNESGVGEQIDYNALNKGAQGDVCMFRTLFLMLLLVPAVELYVLIQVGGVIGALPTILLTIFTAIVGAALMRSQGLMTLQQLQVQIAQGVRPALTLAEGGLIIVGGMLLLVPGFLTDGLGLALLMPPLRRWLAAKLVSRSVAQGAGQTTVIIEGEVISRESTAPPALPASDQDPADKPPERR
;
A
#
# COMPACT_ATOMS: atom_id res chain seq x y z
N MET A 1 -27.52 24.22 9.05
CA MET A 1 -27.22 25.51 8.40
C MET A 1 -26.28 25.25 7.24
N ARG A 2 -26.68 25.56 5.99
CA ARG A 2 -25.81 25.37 4.81
C ARG A 2 -24.71 26.45 4.84
N PRO A 3 -23.42 26.11 4.70
CA PRO A 3 -22.37 27.12 4.66
C PRO A 3 -22.55 27.98 3.40
N LEU A 4 -22.74 29.29 3.58
CA LEU A 4 -22.77 30.24 2.46
C LEU A 4 -21.39 30.31 1.84
N GLY A 5 -21.19 29.62 0.71
CA GLY A 5 -19.98 29.70 -0.09
C GLY A 5 -19.91 31.04 -0.80
N LEU A 6 -18.96 31.89 -0.42
CA LEU A 6 -18.66 33.14 -1.11
C LEU A 6 -18.00 32.79 -2.47
N LYS A 7 -18.65 33.18 -3.57
CA LYS A 7 -18.13 33.05 -4.95
C LYS A 7 -17.88 34.45 -5.50
N ILE A 8 -16.70 34.69 -6.07
CA ILE A 8 -16.43 35.93 -6.83
C ILE A 8 -16.44 35.55 -8.31
N ILE A 9 -17.12 36.40 -9.09
CA ILE A 9 -17.24 36.28 -10.54
C ILE A 9 -16.30 37.31 -11.13
N LEU A 10 -15.21 36.87 -11.75
CA LEU A 10 -14.32 37.75 -12.51
C LEU A 10 -14.88 37.87 -13.92
N MET A 11 -15.34 39.06 -14.30
CA MET A 11 -15.76 39.34 -15.67
C MET A 11 -14.52 39.53 -16.54
N ASN A 12 -14.37 38.71 -17.57
CA ASN A 12 -13.39 38.95 -18.63
C ASN A 12 -13.92 40.03 -19.60
N GLU A 13 -13.03 40.65 -20.38
CA GLU A 13 -13.28 41.65 -21.43
C GLU A 13 -14.32 41.20 -22.48
N SER A 14 -14.55 39.89 -22.61
CA SER A 14 -15.56 39.25 -23.47
C SER A 14 -16.94 39.09 -22.83
N GLY A 15 -17.15 39.58 -21.60
CA GLY A 15 -18.42 39.48 -20.86
C GLY A 15 -18.69 38.09 -20.24
N VAL A 16 -17.75 37.16 -20.33
CA VAL A 16 -17.84 35.83 -19.71
C VAL A 16 -17.29 35.89 -18.29
N GLY A 17 -18.12 35.55 -17.30
CA GLY A 17 -17.75 35.54 -15.89
C GLY A 17 -17.14 34.20 -15.47
N GLU A 18 -15.85 34.18 -15.12
CA GLU A 18 -15.21 33.01 -14.53
C GLU A 18 -15.47 32.99 -13.01
N GLN A 19 -16.11 31.92 -12.54
CA GLN A 19 -16.47 31.77 -11.12
C GLN A 19 -15.36 31.05 -10.37
N ILE A 20 -14.67 31.75 -9.47
CA ILE A 20 -13.68 31.13 -8.58
C ILE A 20 -14.34 30.86 -7.22
N ASP A 21 -14.30 29.61 -6.77
CA ASP A 21 -14.84 29.17 -5.47
C ASP A 21 -13.81 29.37 -4.35
N TYR A 22 -14.03 30.38 -3.50
CA TYR A 22 -13.11 30.74 -2.40
C TYR A 22 -13.09 29.69 -1.30
N ASN A 23 -14.19 28.97 -1.10
CA ASN A 23 -14.31 27.99 -0.03
C ASN A 23 -13.53 26.70 -0.36
N ALA A 24 -13.37 26.39 -1.64
CA ALA A 24 -12.49 25.32 -2.11
C ALA A 24 -11.00 25.62 -1.88
N LEU A 25 -10.58 26.89 -2.07
CA LEU A 25 -9.21 27.34 -1.82
C LEU A 25 -8.85 27.34 -0.32
N ASN A 26 -9.76 27.76 0.57
CA ASN A 26 -9.51 27.78 2.02
C ASN A 26 -9.48 26.36 2.65
N LYS A 27 -10.23 25.40 2.11
CA LYS A 27 -10.22 24.01 2.58
C LYS A 27 -8.87 23.32 2.38
N GLY A 28 -8.15 23.62 1.31
CA GLY A 28 -6.81 23.10 1.07
C GLY A 28 -5.82 23.55 2.15
N ALA A 29 -5.77 24.86 2.41
CA ALA A 29 -4.87 25.43 3.41
C ALA A 29 -5.17 24.97 4.86
N GLN A 30 -6.44 24.72 5.22
CA GLN A 30 -6.79 24.22 6.56
C GLN A 30 -6.36 22.78 6.82
N GLY A 31 -6.37 21.91 5.79
CA GLY A 31 -5.90 20.53 5.92
C GLY A 31 -4.41 20.48 6.24
N ASP A 32 -3.63 21.30 5.54
CA ASP A 32 -2.17 21.32 5.66
C ASP A 32 -1.71 21.85 7.04
N VAL A 33 -2.36 22.90 7.55
CA VAL A 33 -2.03 23.47 8.88
C VAL A 33 -2.40 22.52 10.01
N CYS A 34 -3.51 21.78 9.90
CA CYS A 34 -3.90 20.79 10.91
C CYS A 34 -2.93 19.59 10.93
N MET A 35 -2.52 19.12 9.76
CA MET A 35 -1.56 18.03 9.62
C MET A 35 -0.16 18.45 10.12
N PHE A 36 0.32 19.63 9.71
CA PHE A 36 1.61 20.17 10.17
C PHE A 36 1.64 20.35 11.69
N ARG A 37 0.58 20.94 12.27
CA ARG A 37 0.45 21.09 13.73
C ARG A 37 0.47 19.75 14.45
N THR A 38 -0.22 18.75 13.91
CA THR A 38 -0.30 17.41 14.52
C THR A 38 1.04 16.68 14.45
N LEU A 39 1.71 16.71 13.29
CA LEU A 39 3.05 16.13 13.12
C LEU A 39 4.08 16.83 14.01
N PHE A 40 4.05 18.16 14.07
CA PHE A 40 4.94 18.94 14.93
C PHE A 40 4.72 18.61 16.42
N LEU A 41 3.46 18.52 16.87
CA LEU A 41 3.14 18.12 18.23
C LEU A 41 3.62 16.70 18.51
N MET A 42 3.41 15.72 17.62
CA MET A 42 3.92 14.35 17.79
C MET A 42 5.44 14.30 17.84
N LEU A 43 6.12 15.03 16.95
CA LEU A 43 7.57 15.13 16.90
C LEU A 43 8.16 15.73 18.18
N LEU A 44 7.43 16.62 18.86
CA LEU A 44 7.86 17.19 20.13
C LEU A 44 7.48 16.31 21.33
N LEU A 45 6.25 15.79 21.36
CA LEU A 45 5.73 15.01 22.49
C LEU A 45 6.43 13.67 22.64
N VAL A 46 6.63 12.95 21.52
CA VAL A 46 7.20 11.59 21.57
C VAL A 46 8.60 11.61 22.18
N PRO A 47 9.57 12.42 21.69
CA PRO A 47 10.89 12.50 22.32
C PRO A 47 10.86 13.05 23.75
N ALA A 48 9.94 13.97 24.07
CA ALA A 48 9.81 14.49 25.43
C ALA A 48 9.39 13.39 26.42
N VAL A 49 8.44 12.54 26.02
CA VAL A 49 8.00 11.37 26.81
C VAL A 49 9.13 10.34 26.92
N GLU A 50 9.85 10.07 25.84
CA GLU A 50 11.00 9.14 25.86
C GLU A 50 12.10 9.62 26.81
N LEU A 51 12.44 10.91 26.78
CA LEU A 51 13.43 11.49 27.67
C LEU A 51 13.00 11.38 29.13
N TYR A 52 11.73 11.63 29.43
CA TYR A 52 11.19 11.45 30.78
C TYR A 52 11.31 9.99 31.25
N VAL A 53 10.95 9.02 30.41
CA VAL A 53 11.07 7.59 30.74
C VAL A 53 12.53 7.18 30.93
N LEU A 54 13.43 7.64 30.06
CA LEU A 54 14.87 7.38 30.17
C LEU A 54 15.46 7.93 31.48
N ILE A 55 15.06 9.14 31.89
CA ILE A 55 15.49 9.71 33.18
C ILE A 55 14.95 8.89 34.34
N GLN A 56 13.67 8.48 34.29
CA GLN A 56 13.05 7.69 35.34
C GLN A 56 13.71 6.32 35.50
N VAL A 57 13.94 5.62 34.38
CA VAL A 57 14.64 4.33 34.37
C VAL A 57 16.10 4.50 34.80
N GLY A 58 16.79 5.52 34.27
CA GLY A 58 18.15 5.88 34.66
C GLY A 58 18.29 6.21 36.15
N GLY A 59 17.26 6.73 36.79
CA GLY A 59 17.20 6.94 38.24
C GLY A 59 17.07 5.65 39.05
N VAL A 60 16.47 4.60 38.49
CA VAL A 60 16.26 3.30 39.17
C VAL A 60 17.45 2.36 38.99
N ILE A 61 17.93 2.19 37.75
CA ILE A 61 19.01 1.24 37.42
C ILE A 61 20.39 1.91 37.24
N GLY A 62 20.44 3.22 37.08
CA GLY A 62 21.66 3.98 36.76
C GLY A 62 21.77 4.36 35.29
N ALA A 63 22.46 5.47 35.00
CA ALA A 63 22.58 6.01 33.64
C ALA A 63 23.33 5.06 32.69
N LEU A 64 24.48 4.53 33.12
CA LEU A 64 25.32 3.67 32.29
C LEU A 64 24.63 2.36 31.83
N PRO A 65 23.98 1.57 32.71
CA PRO A 65 23.22 0.40 32.27
C PRO A 65 22.01 0.76 31.40
N THR A 66 21.38 1.92 31.62
CA THR A 66 20.28 2.42 30.77
C THR A 66 20.76 2.66 29.34
N ILE A 67 21.89 3.36 29.18
CA ILE A 67 22.50 3.62 27.87
C ILE A 67 22.90 2.31 27.18
N LEU A 68 23.52 1.38 27.92
CA LEU A 68 23.88 0.07 27.39
C LEU A 68 22.66 -0.72 26.92
N LEU A 69 21.55 -0.68 27.68
CA LEU A 69 20.32 -1.36 27.30
C LEU A 69 19.72 -0.77 26.02
N THR A 70 19.67 0.56 25.90
CA THR A 70 19.20 1.25 24.69
C THR A 70 20.06 0.94 23.46
N ILE A 71 21.39 0.89 23.62
CA ILE A 71 22.28 0.49 22.53
C ILE A 71 22.05 -0.99 22.17
N PHE A 72 21.90 -1.85 23.17
CA PHE A 72 21.62 -3.26 22.97
C PHE A 72 20.31 -3.49 22.21
N THR A 73 19.22 -2.82 22.59
CA THR A 73 17.93 -2.92 21.86
C THR A 73 18.04 -2.40 20.44
N ALA A 74 18.77 -1.31 20.21
CA ALA A 74 19.00 -0.79 18.86
C ALA A 74 19.77 -1.79 17.98
N ILE A 75 20.82 -2.44 18.53
CA ILE A 75 21.59 -3.47 17.81
C ILE A 75 20.71 -4.68 17.48
N VAL A 76 19.95 -5.18 18.47
CA VAL A 76 19.03 -6.31 18.27
C VAL A 76 17.98 -5.97 17.21
N GLY A 77 17.39 -4.78 17.29
CA GLY A 77 16.42 -4.28 16.33
C GLY A 77 16.99 -4.18 14.92
N ALA A 78 18.17 -3.58 14.77
CA ALA A 78 18.85 -3.47 13.49
C ALA A 78 19.22 -4.85 12.89
N ALA A 79 19.67 -5.79 13.72
CA ALA A 79 19.98 -7.15 13.29
C ALA A 79 18.72 -7.90 12.81
N LEU A 80 17.61 -7.75 13.54
CA LEU A 80 16.31 -8.32 13.16
C LEU A 80 15.76 -7.67 11.88
N MET A 81 15.86 -6.34 11.74
CA MET A 81 15.46 -5.62 10.53
C MET A 81 16.26 -6.11 9.32
N ARG A 82 17.58 -6.24 9.45
CA ARG A 82 18.46 -6.68 8.35
C ARG A 82 18.16 -8.11 7.93
N SER A 83 18.08 -9.03 8.88
CA SER A 83 17.86 -10.45 8.60
C SER A 83 16.47 -10.69 7.99
N GLN A 84 15.42 -10.15 8.60
CA GLN A 84 14.04 -10.33 8.13
C GLN A 84 13.77 -9.53 6.84
N GLY A 85 14.31 -8.32 6.75
CA GLY A 85 14.17 -7.48 5.55
C GLY A 85 14.76 -8.14 4.31
N LEU A 86 15.97 -8.72 4.42
CA LEU A 86 16.59 -9.45 3.30
C LEU A 86 15.77 -10.68 2.89
N MET A 87 15.28 -11.47 3.85
CA MET A 87 14.43 -12.63 3.55
C MET A 87 13.13 -12.21 2.84
N THR A 88 12.46 -11.15 3.30
CA THR A 88 11.23 -10.63 2.68
C THR A 88 11.50 -10.08 1.29
N LEU A 89 12.63 -9.40 1.06
CA LEU A 89 13.03 -8.92 -0.27
C LEU A 89 13.29 -10.07 -1.24
N GLN A 90 13.96 -11.13 -0.80
CA GLN A 90 14.18 -12.32 -1.62
C GLN A 90 12.84 -12.99 -2.01
N GLN A 91 11.94 -13.17 -1.04
CA GLN A 91 10.60 -13.72 -1.29
C GLN A 91 9.79 -12.85 -2.24
N LEU A 92 9.88 -11.53 -2.10
CA LEU A 92 9.23 -10.57 -2.98
C LEU A 92 9.73 -10.73 -4.42
N GLN A 93 11.04 -10.80 -4.63
CA GLN A 93 11.64 -11.00 -5.95
C GLN A 93 11.19 -12.31 -6.60
N VAL A 94 11.15 -13.40 -5.82
CA VAL A 94 10.68 -14.71 -6.30
C VAL A 94 9.20 -14.66 -6.72
N GLN A 95 8.32 -14.05 -5.92
CA GLN A 95 6.89 -13.95 -6.24
C GLN A 95 6.64 -13.09 -7.49
N ILE A 96 7.38 -11.98 -7.64
CA ILE A 96 7.32 -11.13 -8.84
C ILE A 96 7.79 -11.90 -10.08
N ALA A 97 8.89 -12.65 -9.98
CA ALA A 97 9.41 -13.46 -11.07
C ALA A 97 8.43 -14.57 -11.50
N GLN A 98 7.59 -15.05 -10.58
CA GLN A 98 6.53 -16.04 -10.84
C GLN A 98 5.22 -15.41 -11.36
N GLY A 99 5.14 -14.09 -11.49
CA GLY A 99 3.91 -13.39 -11.89
C GLY A 99 2.81 -13.40 -10.81
N VAL A 100 3.14 -13.74 -9.56
CA VAL A 100 2.20 -13.74 -8.43
C VAL A 100 2.16 -12.35 -7.80
N ARG A 101 0.97 -11.84 -7.47
CA ARG A 101 0.80 -10.53 -6.80
C ARG A 101 1.24 -10.62 -5.32
N PRO A 102 2.36 -9.98 -4.91
CA PRO A 102 2.97 -10.21 -3.60
C PRO A 102 2.46 -9.23 -2.52
N ALA A 103 1.14 -9.04 -2.42
CA ALA A 103 0.55 -8.01 -1.55
C ALA A 103 0.92 -8.16 -0.07
N LEU A 104 0.91 -9.41 0.44
CA LEU A 104 1.28 -9.70 1.83
C LEU A 104 2.77 -9.44 2.07
N THR A 105 3.64 -9.89 1.17
CA THR A 105 5.09 -9.72 1.26
C THR A 105 5.49 -8.24 1.23
N LEU A 106 4.79 -7.42 0.43
CA LEU A 106 4.96 -5.96 0.42
C LEU A 106 4.54 -5.32 1.74
N ALA A 107 3.40 -5.72 2.29
CA ALA A 107 2.94 -5.22 3.59
C ALA A 107 3.90 -5.61 4.73
N GLU A 108 4.40 -6.85 4.73
CA GLU A 108 5.43 -7.28 5.67
C GLU A 108 6.72 -6.46 5.53
N GLY A 109 7.20 -6.24 4.30
CA GLY A 109 8.37 -5.41 4.03
C GLY A 109 8.20 -3.98 4.53
N GLY A 110 7.03 -3.37 4.30
CA GLY A 110 6.70 -2.06 4.83
C GLY A 110 6.71 -2.00 6.36
N LEU A 111 6.13 -2.99 7.04
CA LEU A 111 6.13 -3.06 8.51
C LEU A 111 7.55 -3.22 9.08
N ILE A 112 8.44 -3.96 8.39
CA ILE A 112 9.86 -4.06 8.79
C ILE A 112 10.55 -2.69 8.71
N ILE A 113 10.31 -1.92 7.65
CA ILE A 113 10.88 -0.58 7.49
C ILE A 113 10.34 0.37 8.58
N VAL A 114 9.02 0.37 8.82
CA VAL A 114 8.41 1.20 9.86
C VAL A 114 8.98 0.84 11.23
N GLY A 115 9.06 -0.44 11.57
CA GLY A 115 9.64 -0.86 12.85
C GLY A 115 11.11 -0.51 12.98
N GLY A 116 11.88 -0.60 11.90
CA GLY A 116 13.27 -0.14 11.85
C GLY A 116 13.42 1.37 12.03
N MET A 117 12.53 2.17 11.43
CA MET A 117 12.51 3.63 11.61
C MET A 117 12.16 4.03 13.05
N LEU A 118 11.26 3.28 13.71
CA LEU A 118 10.97 3.46 15.14
C LEU A 118 12.25 3.25 15.97
N LEU A 119 12.98 2.15 15.72
CA LEU A 119 14.24 1.82 16.40
C LEU A 119 15.42 2.78 16.13
N LEU A 120 15.27 3.70 15.17
CA LEU A 120 16.33 4.65 14.80
C LEU A 120 16.45 5.78 15.84
N VAL A 121 15.34 6.15 16.47
CA VAL A 121 15.32 7.12 17.56
C VAL A 121 15.47 6.32 18.87
N PRO A 122 16.64 6.36 19.53
CA PRO A 122 16.86 5.58 20.74
C PRO A 122 15.92 6.04 21.85
N GLY A 123 14.97 5.19 22.23
CA GLY A 123 13.96 5.48 23.25
C GLY A 123 13.36 4.18 23.80
N PHE A 124 13.09 4.11 25.10
CA PHE A 124 12.60 2.87 25.73
C PHE A 124 11.24 2.42 25.18
N LEU A 125 10.31 3.36 24.95
CA LEU A 125 8.98 2.99 24.45
C LEU A 125 9.03 2.69 22.96
N THR A 126 9.72 3.52 22.20
CA THR A 126 9.85 3.40 20.75
C THR A 126 10.67 2.15 20.37
N ASP A 127 11.71 1.79 21.13
CA ASP A 127 12.44 0.54 20.96
C ASP A 127 11.55 -0.68 21.22
N GLY A 128 10.74 -0.62 22.28
CA GLY A 128 9.77 -1.68 22.61
C GLY A 128 8.73 -1.86 21.50
N LEU A 129 8.18 -0.76 20.99
CA LEU A 129 7.22 -0.78 19.88
C LEU A 129 7.87 -1.24 18.56
N GLY A 130 9.08 -0.78 18.27
CA GLY A 130 9.82 -1.17 17.08
C GLY A 130 10.16 -2.66 17.10
N LEU A 131 10.69 -3.17 18.22
CA LEU A 131 10.96 -4.60 18.41
C LEU A 131 9.68 -5.44 18.36
N ALA A 132 8.60 -4.98 18.99
CA ALA A 132 7.30 -5.65 18.91
C ALA A 132 6.80 -5.74 17.47
N LEU A 133 6.96 -4.68 16.67
CA LEU A 133 6.57 -4.66 15.27
C LEU A 133 7.46 -5.58 14.41
N LEU A 134 8.73 -5.72 14.77
CA LEU A 134 9.68 -6.62 14.11
C LEU A 134 9.42 -8.11 14.44
N MET A 135 8.65 -8.42 15.48
CA MET A 135 8.29 -9.80 15.83
C MET A 135 7.43 -10.43 14.70
N PRO A 136 7.84 -11.59 14.14
CA PRO A 136 7.11 -12.28 13.08
C PRO A 136 5.61 -12.49 13.32
N PRO A 137 5.13 -12.92 14.52
CA PRO A 137 3.70 -13.15 14.72
C PRO A 137 2.87 -11.88 14.64
N LEU A 138 3.35 -10.78 15.25
CA LEU A 138 2.62 -9.50 15.22
C LEU A 138 2.64 -8.91 13.81
N ARG A 139 3.79 -8.97 13.13
CA ARG A 139 3.93 -8.50 11.74
C ARG A 139 2.96 -9.20 10.81
N ARG A 140 2.92 -10.53 10.81
CA ARG A 140 2.03 -11.32 9.92
C ARG A 140 0.55 -11.00 10.18
N TRP A 141 0.17 -10.87 11.44
CA TRP A 141 -1.20 -10.49 11.82
C TRP A 141 -1.57 -9.08 11.32
N LEU A 142 -0.69 -8.10 11.49
CA LEU A 142 -0.89 -6.74 10.99
C LEU A 142 -0.93 -6.68 9.47
N ALA A 143 0.00 -7.38 8.80
CA ALA A 143 0.07 -7.45 7.35
C ALA A 143 -1.20 -8.05 6.75
N ALA A 144 -1.68 -9.17 7.30
CA ALA A 144 -2.94 -9.79 6.87
C ALA A 144 -4.12 -8.82 7.01
N LYS A 145 -4.22 -8.12 8.16
CA LYS A 145 -5.29 -7.15 8.42
C LYS A 145 -5.24 -5.94 7.47
N LEU A 146 -4.03 -5.47 7.13
CA LEU A 146 -3.82 -4.38 6.17
C LEU A 146 -4.26 -4.80 4.76
N VAL A 147 -3.86 -5.99 4.32
CA VAL A 147 -4.23 -6.53 3.01
C VAL A 147 -5.73 -6.79 2.90
N SER A 148 -6.39 -7.33 3.94
CA SER A 148 -7.84 -7.51 3.93
C SER A 148 -8.61 -6.19 3.79
N ARG A 149 -8.09 -5.10 4.38
CA ARG A 149 -8.70 -3.77 4.26
C ARG A 149 -8.48 -3.14 2.89
N SER A 150 -7.29 -3.32 2.30
CA SER A 150 -7.00 -2.79 0.96
C SER A 150 -7.73 -3.55 -0.14
N VAL A 151 -7.98 -4.85 0.01
CA VAL A 151 -8.85 -5.61 -0.90
C VAL A 151 -10.31 -5.16 -0.77
N ALA A 152 -10.80 -4.88 0.44
CA ALA A 152 -12.14 -4.36 0.65
C ALA A 152 -12.33 -2.93 0.11
N GLN A 153 -11.29 -2.10 0.11
CA GLN A 153 -11.32 -0.74 -0.44
C GLN A 153 -10.92 -0.66 -1.93
N GLY A 154 -10.17 -1.65 -2.43
CA GLY A 154 -9.63 -1.74 -3.79
C GLY A 154 -10.47 -2.55 -4.77
N ALA A 155 -11.65 -3.05 -4.35
CA ALA A 155 -12.66 -3.61 -5.25
C ALA A 155 -13.36 -2.54 -6.14
N GLY A 156 -12.77 -1.34 -6.25
CA GLY A 156 -13.13 -0.32 -7.22
C GLY A 156 -12.30 -0.46 -8.49
N GLN A 157 -12.90 -1.08 -9.52
CA GLN A 157 -12.61 -0.85 -10.95
C GLN A 157 -11.16 -1.10 -11.42
N THR A 158 -10.78 -2.36 -11.61
CA THR A 158 -9.91 -2.70 -12.76
C THR A 158 -10.82 -3.21 -13.87
N THR A 159 -11.45 -2.28 -14.59
CA THR A 159 -12.11 -2.59 -15.86
C THR A 159 -11.00 -2.93 -16.86
N VAL A 160 -10.72 -4.21 -17.04
CA VAL A 160 -9.88 -4.66 -18.15
C VAL A 160 -10.68 -4.40 -19.42
N ILE A 161 -10.40 -3.28 -20.08
CA ILE A 161 -10.97 -2.99 -21.40
C ILE A 161 -10.23 -3.90 -22.38
N ILE A 162 -10.88 -5.00 -22.73
CA ILE A 162 -10.43 -5.85 -23.84
C ILE A 162 -10.98 -5.19 -25.10
N GLU A 163 -10.12 -4.48 -25.84
CA GLU A 163 -10.44 -4.02 -27.19
C GLU A 163 -10.54 -5.26 -28.10
N GLY A 164 -11.77 -5.74 -28.29
CA GLY A 164 -12.08 -6.71 -29.31
C GLY A 164 -12.17 -6.00 -30.65
N GLU A 165 -11.22 -6.25 -31.55
CA GLU A 165 -11.41 -5.90 -32.96
C GLU A 165 -12.54 -6.77 -33.51
N VAL A 166 -13.68 -6.16 -33.81
CA VAL A 166 -14.79 -6.84 -34.48
C VAL A 166 -14.40 -6.99 -35.94
N ILE A 167 -13.74 -8.12 -36.25
CA ILE A 167 -13.63 -8.58 -37.64
C ILE A 167 -15.04 -8.92 -38.08
N SER A 168 -15.70 -7.95 -38.71
CA SER A 168 -16.91 -8.20 -39.49
C SER A 168 -16.47 -9.13 -40.61
N ARG A 169 -16.61 -10.44 -40.40
CA ARG A 169 -16.69 -11.36 -41.53
C ARG A 169 -17.97 -10.96 -42.24
N GLU A 170 -17.83 -10.12 -43.27
CA GLU A 170 -18.79 -10.07 -44.37
C GLU A 170 -19.16 -11.53 -44.64
N SER A 171 -20.42 -11.88 -44.41
CA SER A 171 -20.91 -13.24 -44.58
C SER A 171 -20.98 -13.50 -46.08
N THR A 172 -19.82 -13.66 -46.70
CA THR A 172 -19.72 -14.32 -47.98
C THR A 172 -20.15 -15.74 -47.69
N ALA A 173 -21.33 -16.10 -48.17
CA ALA A 173 -21.86 -17.45 -48.12
C ALA A 173 -20.72 -18.45 -48.41
N PRO A 174 -20.62 -19.56 -47.66
CA PRO A 174 -19.61 -20.58 -47.93
C PRO A 174 -19.58 -20.86 -49.43
N PRO A 175 -18.42 -20.82 -50.11
CA PRO A 175 -18.36 -21.23 -51.50
C PRO A 175 -19.01 -22.61 -51.57
N ALA A 176 -19.98 -22.77 -52.47
CA ALA A 176 -20.67 -24.03 -52.66
C ALA A 176 -19.62 -25.13 -52.69
N LEU A 177 -19.70 -26.05 -51.72
CA LEU A 177 -18.79 -27.17 -51.62
C LEU A 177 -18.72 -27.79 -53.02
N PRO A 178 -17.54 -27.88 -53.66
CA PRO A 178 -17.43 -28.68 -54.87
C PRO A 178 -17.95 -30.06 -54.49
N ALA A 179 -18.88 -30.59 -55.30
CA ALA A 179 -19.53 -31.87 -55.06
C ALA A 179 -18.45 -32.85 -54.61
N SER A 180 -18.52 -33.25 -53.35
CA SER A 180 -17.62 -34.25 -52.79
C SER A 180 -17.79 -35.48 -53.67
N ASP A 181 -16.76 -35.81 -54.45
CA ASP A 181 -16.62 -37.13 -55.04
C ASP A 181 -16.91 -38.11 -53.91
N GLN A 182 -18.00 -38.86 -54.06
CA GLN A 182 -18.46 -39.81 -53.06
C GLN A 182 -17.29 -40.75 -52.79
N ASP A 183 -16.73 -40.67 -51.59
CA ASP A 183 -15.71 -41.60 -51.14
C ASP A 183 -16.31 -43.01 -51.22
N PRO A 184 -15.79 -43.91 -52.08
CA PRO A 184 -16.35 -45.24 -52.27
C PRO A 184 -16.24 -46.12 -51.02
N ALA A 185 -15.63 -45.63 -49.94
CA ALA A 185 -15.55 -46.30 -48.65
C ALA A 185 -16.85 -46.24 -47.81
N ASP A 186 -17.83 -45.39 -48.15
CA ASP A 186 -19.12 -45.34 -47.46
C ASP A 186 -20.12 -46.38 -48.00
N LYS A 187 -19.68 -47.64 -48.10
CA LYS A 187 -20.56 -48.78 -48.37
C LYS A 187 -20.71 -49.60 -47.08
N PRO A 188 -21.90 -49.70 -46.50
CA PRO A 188 -22.09 -50.41 -45.25
C PRO A 188 -21.77 -51.90 -45.43
N PRO A 189 -21.16 -52.57 -44.43
CA PRO A 189 -20.77 -53.96 -44.56
C PRO A 189 -22.01 -54.85 -44.70
N GLU A 190 -21.97 -55.71 -45.72
CA GLU A 190 -23.01 -56.68 -46.04
C GLU A 190 -23.09 -57.71 -44.90
N ARG A 191 -24.20 -57.70 -44.15
CA ARG A 191 -24.43 -58.66 -43.05
C ARG A 191 -24.71 -60.04 -43.65
N ARG A 192 -23.81 -61.01 -43.43
CA ARG A 192 -24.05 -62.45 -43.59
C ARG A 192 -23.93 -63.15 -42.25
#